data_AF-A0A1F4CPR5-F1
#
_entry.id   AF-A0A1F4CPR5-F1
#
_cell.length_a   1.000
_cell.length_b   1.000
_cell.length_c   1.000
_cell.angle_alpha   90.00
_cell.angle_beta   90.00
_cell.angle_gamma   90.00
#
_symmetry.space_group_name_H-M   'P 1'
#
loop_
_entity.id
_entity.type
_entity.pdbx_description
1 polymer ?
#
loop_
_entity_poly.entity_id
_entity_poly.type
_entity_poly.pdbx_seq_one_letter_code
_entity_poly.pdbx_strand_id
1 'polypeptide(L)' 'MTLNGATGNIDYPGLSCGGELRFYERRGQAFAYRERLTYGVERCINAGLVSVTPLDGGAVRWEWSMDSSASGTLQRSK' A
#
# COMPACT_ATOMS: atom_id res chain seq x y z
N MET A 1 -1.30 5.16 -5.04
CA MET A 1 -0.38 5.00 -3.89
C MET A 1 0.86 5.83 -4.13
N THR A 2 1.29 6.56 -3.11
CA THR A 2 2.51 7.38 -3.11
C THR A 2 3.30 7.07 -1.83
N LEU A 3 4.62 6.88 -1.95
CA LEU A 3 5.51 6.57 -0.82
C LEU A 3 6.64 7.59 -0.75
N ASN A 4 6.87 8.15 0.44
CA ASN A 4 7.85 9.18 0.77
C ASN A 4 8.77 8.67 1.90
N GLY A 5 9.44 7.54 1.67
CA GLY A 5 10.29 6.88 2.66
C GLY A 5 9.48 6.28 3.79
N ALA A 6 9.43 6.93 4.96
CA ALA A 6 8.75 6.41 6.15
C ALA A 6 7.22 6.62 6.16
N THR A 7 6.70 7.43 5.23
CA THR A 7 5.27 7.78 5.16
C THR A 7 4.75 7.62 3.74
N GLY A 8 3.43 7.53 3.58
CA GLY A 8 2.80 7.49 2.28
C GLY A 8 1.28 7.58 2.36
N ASN A 9 0.66 7.52 1.20
CA ASN A 9 -0.80 7.52 1.06
C ASN A 9 -1.22 6.44 0.07
N ILE A 10 -2.38 5.86 0.33
CA ILE A 10 -3.02 4.89 -0.54
C ILE A 10 -4.49 5.26 -0.72
N ASP A 11 -4.92 5.25 -1.97
CA ASP A 11 -6.28 5.53 -2.37
C ASP A 11 -6.80 4.33 -3.15
N TYR A 12 -8.03 3.94 -2.86
CA TYR A 12 -8.78 2.92 -3.60
C TYR A 12 -10.01 3.60 -4.23
N PRO A 13 -9.86 4.30 -5.37
CA PRO A 13 -10.95 5.12 -5.93
C PRO A 13 -12.22 4.32 -6.22
N GLY A 14 -12.09 3.09 -6.74
CA GLY A 14 -13.21 2.21 -7.02
C GLY A 14 -14.01 1.79 -5.78
N LEU A 15 -13.43 1.91 -4.58
CA LEU A 15 -14.08 1.62 -3.30
C LEU A 15 -14.39 2.89 -2.50
N SER A 16 -13.94 4.05 -2.98
CA SER A 16 -14.11 5.35 -2.30
C SER A 16 -13.56 5.37 -0.87
N CYS A 17 -12.40 4.75 -0.65
CA CYS A 17 -11.71 4.71 0.63
C CYS A 17 -10.21 4.89 0.44
N GLY A 18 -9.50 5.24 1.52
CA GLY A 18 -8.07 5.46 1.48
C GLY A 18 -7.53 6.01 2.80
N GLY A 19 -6.23 6.19 2.85
CA GLY A 19 -5.58 6.69 4.06
C GLY A 19 -4.07 6.79 3.97
N GLU A 20 -3.46 6.70 5.15
CA GLU A 20 -2.03 6.87 5.36
C GLU A 20 -1.34 5.51 5.47
N LEU A 21 -0.10 5.47 5.00
CA LEU A 21 0.85 4.39 5.17
C LEU A 21 2.00 4.85 6.05
N ARG A 22 2.36 4.03 7.04
CA ARG A 22 3.50 4.26 7.94
C ARG A 22 4.46 3.09 7.79
N PHE A 23 5.72 3.36 7.51
CA PHE A 23 6.74 2.31 7.40
C PHE A 23 6.78 1.50 8.71
N TYR A 24 6.76 0.18 8.56
CA TYR A 24 6.75 -0.76 9.67
C TYR A 24 8.08 -1.50 9.75
N GLU A 25 8.47 -2.19 8.67
CA GLU A 25 9.73 -2.92 8.62
C GLU A 25 10.16 -3.24 7.18
N ARG A 26 11.39 -3.74 7.02
CA ARG A 26 11.88 -4.30 5.76
C ARG A 26 11.96 -5.82 5.86
N ARG A 27 11.34 -6.55 4.93
CA ARG A 27 11.38 -8.02 4.83
C ARG A 27 12.09 -8.43 3.55
N GLY A 28 13.41 -8.67 3.65
CA GLY A 28 14.24 -8.92 2.48
C GLY A 28 14.29 -7.69 1.56
N GLN A 29 13.74 -7.82 0.35
CA GLN A 29 13.61 -6.73 -0.62
C GLN A 29 12.28 -5.95 -0.49
N ALA A 30 11.33 -6.46 0.29
CA ALA A 30 10.04 -5.82 0.47
C ALA A 30 10.08 -4.79 1.61
N PHE A 31 9.39 -3.66 1.41
CA PHE A 31 9.12 -2.67 2.45
C PHE A 31 7.67 -2.80 2.88
N ALA A 32 7.44 -3.02 4.17
CA ALA A 32 6.11 -3.20 4.73
C ALA A 32 5.65 -1.92 5.43
N TYR A 33 4.40 -1.55 5.23
CA TYR A 33 3.76 -0.35 5.76
C TYR A 33 2.45 -0.73 6.45
N ARG A 34 2.21 -0.17 7.63
CA ARG A 34 0.91 -0.24 8.29
C ARG A 34 -0.01 0.81 7.70
N GLU A 35 -1.18 0.36 7.28
CA GLU A 35 -2.24 1.22 6.79
C GLU A 35 -3.09 1.76 7.95
N ARG A 36 -3.47 3.02 7.85
CA ARG A 36 -4.54 3.62 8.62
C ARG A 36 -5.45 4.38 7.66
N LEU A 37 -6.64 3.85 7.43
CA LEU A 37 -7.67 4.53 6.66
C LEU A 37 -8.08 5.83 7.36
N THR A 38 -8.16 6.91 6.60
CA THR A 38 -8.57 8.24 7.08
C THR A 38 -9.95 8.64 6.55
N TYR A 39 -10.47 7.95 5.53
CA TYR A 39 -11.82 8.11 4.99
C TYR A 39 -12.34 6.80 4.37
N GLY A 40 -13.67 6.67 4.23
CA GLY A 40 -14.31 5.48 3.66
C GLY A 40 -14.11 4.20 4.50
N VAL A 41 -13.89 4.35 5.81
CA VAL A 41 -13.62 3.24 6.76
C VAL A 41 -14.77 2.23 6.85
N GLU A 42 -15.97 2.64 6.50
CA GLU A 42 -17.17 1.81 6.44
C GLU A 42 -17.24 0.91 5.20
N ARG A 43 -16.38 1.18 4.20
CA ARG A 43 -16.36 0.48 2.89
C ARG A 43 -15.16 -0.44 2.73
N CYS A 44 -14.14 -0.25 3.55
CA CYS A 44 -12.86 -0.92 3.42
C CYS A 44 -12.36 -1.44 4.76
N ILE A 45 -11.58 -2.51 4.68
CA ILE A 45 -10.94 -3.10 5.83
C ILE A 45 -9.77 -2.20 6.25
N ASN A 46 -9.72 -1.81 7.52
CA ASN A 46 -8.66 -0.95 8.07
C ASN A 46 -7.53 -1.78 8.71
N ALA A 47 -6.39 -1.15 8.98
CA ALA A 47 -5.22 -1.74 9.64
C ALA A 47 -4.52 -2.87 8.85
N GLY A 48 -4.68 -2.89 7.52
CA GLY A 48 -3.96 -3.80 6.63
C GLY A 48 -2.44 -3.56 6.64
N LEU A 49 -1.70 -4.55 6.16
CA LEU A 49 -0.27 -4.45 5.89
C LEU A 49 -0.06 -4.31 4.38
N VAL A 50 0.58 -3.23 3.95
CA VAL A 50 0.96 -3.00 2.56
C VAL A 50 2.43 -3.33 2.38
N SER A 51 2.75 -4.37 1.62
CA SER A 51 4.11 -4.73 1.25
C SER A 51 4.39 -4.27 -0.17
N VAL A 52 5.53 -3.62 -0.38
CA VAL A 52 6.00 -3.20 -1.72
C VAL A 52 7.38 -3.76 -2.00
N THR A 53 7.52 -4.40 -3.15
CA THR A 53 8.78 -4.96 -3.64
C THR A 53 9.16 -4.22 -4.92
N PRO A 54 10.30 -3.50 -4.94
CA PRO A 54 10.82 -2.91 -6.16
C PRO A 54 11.08 -3.99 -7.22
N LEU A 55 10.68 -3.71 -8.45
CA LEU A 55 10.99 -4.51 -9.63
C LEU A 55 11.89 -3.71 -10.56
N ASP A 56 12.52 -4.40 -11.51
CA ASP A 56 13.31 -3.74 -12.56
C ASP A 56 12.44 -2.80 -13.42
N GLY A 57 13.08 -1.78 -14.01
CA GLY A 57 12.39 -0.83 -14.90
C GLY A 57 11.49 0.19 -14.19
N GLY A 58 11.65 0.37 -12.87
CA GLY A 58 10.91 1.40 -12.12
C GLY A 58 9.46 1.02 -11.78
N ALA A 59 9.13 -0.27 -11.85
CA ALA A 59 7.88 -0.81 -11.38
C ALA A 59 7.99 -1.27 -9.92
N VAL A 60 6.86 -1.42 -9.25
CA VAL A 60 6.78 -2.04 -7.93
C VAL A 60 5.67 -3.08 -7.92
N ARG A 61 5.93 -4.25 -7.36
CA ARG A 61 4.87 -5.18 -6.96
C ARG A 61 4.37 -4.72 -5.59
N TRP A 62 3.06 -4.67 -5.42
CA TRP A 62 2.44 -4.38 -4.13
C TRP A 62 1.49 -5.52 -3.74
N GLU A 63 1.35 -5.69 -2.43
CA GLU A 63 0.37 -6.57 -1.81
C GLU A 63 -0.19 -5.87 -0.57
N TRP A 64 -1.50 -5.81 -0.48
CA TRP A 64 -2.23 -5.50 0.75
C TRP A 64 -2.70 -6.82 1.37
N SER A 65 -2.50 -7.00 2.67
CA SER A 65 -2.94 -8.20 3.37
C SER A 65 -3.45 -7.95 4.79
N MET A 66 -4.48 -8.72 5.14
CA MET A 66 -4.97 -8.97 6.49
C MET A 66 -5.66 -10.36 6.48
N ASP A 67 -6.96 -10.45 6.73
CA ASP A 67 -7.76 -11.68 6.59
C ASP A 67 -8.04 -12.05 5.12
N SER A 68 -7.82 -11.09 4.22
CA SER A 68 -7.81 -11.28 2.78
C SER A 68 -6.59 -10.58 2.18
N SER A 69 -6.29 -10.84 0.91
CA SER A 69 -5.21 -10.15 0.21
C SER A 69 -5.62 -9.63 -1.16
N ALA A 70 -5.01 -8.51 -1.54
CA ALA A 70 -5.08 -7.94 -2.87
C ALA A 70 -3.66 -7.60 -3.31
N SER A 71 -3.32 -7.83 -4.58
CA SER A 71 -1.98 -7.54 -5.07
C SER A 71 -1.99 -7.05 -6.51
N GLY A 72 -0.91 -6.42 -6.92
CA GLY A 72 -0.74 -5.97 -8.29
C GLY A 72 0.64 -5.38 -8.55
N THR A 73 0.82 -4.83 -9.74
CA THR A 73 2.02 -4.11 -10.13
C THR A 73 1.66 -2.66 -10.43
N LEU A 74 2.39 -1.73 -9.84
CA LEU A 74 2.30 -0.32 -10.16
C LEU A 74 3.53 0.08 -10.98
N GLN A 75 3.29 0.79 -12.08
CA GLN A 75 4.34 1.43 -12.84
C GLN A 75 4.28 2.93 -12.60
N ARG A 76 5.44 3.58 -12.53
CA ARG A 76 5.48 5.03 -12.51
C ARG A 76 5.01 5.55 -13.86
N SER A 77 3.95 6.36 -13.86
CA SER A 77 3.58 7.13 -15.06
C SER A 77 4.74 8.08 -15.40
N LYS A 78 5.04 8.22 -16.69
CA LYS A 78 6.03 9.17 -17.20
C LYS A 78 5.61 10.61 -16.91
#